data_AF-A0A4Q5M0M5-F1
#
_entry.id   AF-A0A4Q5M0M5-F1
#
_cell.length_a   1.000
_cell.length_b   1.000
_cell.length_c   1.000
_cell.angle_alpha   90.00
_cell.angle_beta   90.00
_cell.angle_gamma   90.00
#
_symmetry.space_group_name_H-M   'P 1'
#
loop_
_entity.id
_entity.type
_entity.pdbx_description
1 polymer ?
#
loop_
_entity_poly.entity_id
_entity_poly.type
_entity_poly.pdbx_seq_one_letter_code
_entity_poly.pdbx_strand_id
1 'polypeptide(L)'
;MKNSFIFWQRWLFYSSLLIALMGILFASKTDLPFFKYYDHAIARIFWQTNVIPANVKDFRQFVAGPLGGSIACCYLLLAYMAWYPFQRKEKWARNAIIVAFTVWCIIDSYICFMFEVYFQIYVINALSVLQKALPIIFTWKAFKD
;
A
#
# COMPACT_ATOMS: atom_id res chain seq x y z
N MET A 1 9.93 23.99 12.04
CA MET A 1 8.81 23.07 12.37
C MET A 1 7.66 23.12 11.35
N LYS A 2 7.10 24.29 11.00
CA LYS A 2 5.97 24.41 10.05
C LYS A 2 6.27 23.84 8.64
N ASN A 3 7.46 24.12 8.10
CA ASN A 3 7.87 23.62 6.78
C ASN A 3 8.06 22.10 6.74
N SER A 4 8.59 21.51 7.82
CA SER A 4 8.75 20.06 7.94
C SER A 4 7.39 19.35 8.01
N PHE A 5 6.42 19.90 8.76
CA PHE A 5 5.08 19.33 8.82
C PHE A 5 4.39 19.34 7.46
N ILE A 6 4.42 20.47 6.75
CA ILE A 6 3.80 20.59 5.41
C ILE A 6 4.46 19.62 4.43
N PHE A 7 5.78 19.46 4.49
CA PHE A 7 6.49 18.49 3.66
C PHE A 7 5.95 17.07 3.88
N TRP A 8 5.89 16.61 5.13
CA TRP A 8 5.44 15.26 5.46
C TRP A 8 3.96 15.02 5.19
N GLN A 9 3.12 16.03 5.40
CA GLN A 9 1.71 15.98 5.04
C GLN A 9 1.52 15.86 3.52
N ARG A 10 2.25 16.66 2.73
CA ARG A 10 2.22 16.60 1.26
C ARG A 10 2.82 15.30 0.73
N TRP A 11 3.90 14.81 1.34
CA TRP A 11 4.47 13.50 1.04
C TRP A 11 3.40 12.43 1.18
N LEU A 12 2.73 12.36 2.34
CA LEU A 12 1.68 11.38 2.59
C LEU A 12 0.53 11.50 1.57
N PHE A 13 0.12 12.73 1.23
CA PHE A 13 -0.92 12.98 0.24
C PHE A 13 -0.53 12.50 -1.16
N TYR A 14 0.56 13.02 -1.74
CA TYR A 14 0.95 12.74 -3.12
C TYR A 14 1.39 11.28 -3.32
N SER A 15 2.12 10.70 -2.35
CA SER A 15 2.46 9.27 -2.41
C SER A 15 1.20 8.40 -2.34
N SER A 16 0.19 8.80 -1.57
CA SER A 16 -1.08 8.05 -1.53
C SER A 16 -1.85 8.14 -2.85
N LEU A 17 -1.91 9.31 -3.48
CA LEU A 17 -2.50 9.43 -4.83
C LEU A 17 -1.77 8.58 -5.86
N LEU A 18 -0.43 8.55 -5.81
CA LEU A 18 0.37 7.73 -6.70
C LEU A 18 0.07 6.24 -6.52
N ILE A 19 0.01 5.75 -5.28
CA ILE A 19 -0.29 4.34 -4.99
C ILE A 19 -1.75 4.01 -5.35
N ALA A 20 -2.68 4.94 -5.15
CA ALA A 20 -4.06 4.75 -5.58
C ALA A 20 -4.16 4.56 -7.09
N LEU A 21 -3.44 5.37 -7.86
CA LEU A 21 -3.34 5.21 -9.32
C LEU A 21 -2.73 3.85 -9.69
N MET A 22 -1.69 3.41 -8.99
CA MET A 22 -1.13 2.06 -9.20
C MET A 22 -2.16 0.96 -8.91
N GLY A 23 -3.01 1.12 -7.88
CA GLY A 23 -4.11 0.21 -7.60
C GLY A 23 -5.13 0.13 -8.73
N ILE A 24 -5.51 1.27 -9.31
CA ILE A 24 -6.41 1.33 -10.48
C ILE A 24 -5.80 0.60 -11.69
N LEU A 25 -4.51 0.85 -11.96
CA LEU A 25 -3.79 0.19 -13.04
C LEU A 25 -3.70 -1.32 -12.81
N PHE A 26 -3.39 -1.75 -11.58
CA PHE A 26 -3.32 -3.15 -11.20
C PHE A 26 -4.66 -3.86 -11.36
N ALA A 27 -5.76 -3.21 -10.98
CA ALA A 27 -7.12 -3.76 -11.15
C ALA A 27 -7.49 -3.95 -12.63
N SER A 28 -7.04 -3.03 -13.49
CA SER A 28 -7.49 -2.96 -14.89
C SER A 28 -6.60 -3.76 -15.85
N LYS A 29 -5.28 -3.78 -15.63
CA LYS A 29 -4.30 -4.38 -16.54
C LYS A 29 -3.11 -4.95 -15.77
N THR A 30 -3.08 -6.26 -15.57
CA THR A 30 -1.91 -6.96 -14.98
C THR A 30 -0.76 -7.15 -15.99
N ASP A 31 -0.99 -6.96 -17.28
CA ASP A 31 0.03 -7.19 -18.33
C ASP A 31 1.11 -6.10 -18.43
N LEU A 32 1.09 -5.08 -17.57
CA LEU A 32 2.12 -4.03 -17.56
C LEU A 32 3.49 -4.60 -17.16
N PRO A 33 4.61 -4.11 -17.73
CA PRO A 33 5.95 -4.66 -17.47
C PRO A 33 6.31 -4.76 -15.99
N PHE A 34 5.90 -3.77 -15.18
CA PHE A 34 6.13 -3.78 -13.74
C PHE A 34 5.43 -4.95 -13.03
N PHE A 35 4.18 -5.26 -13.41
CA PHE A 35 3.41 -6.35 -12.83
C PHE A 35 3.87 -7.73 -13.31
N LYS A 36 4.52 -7.82 -14.49
CA LYS A 36 5.13 -9.07 -14.95
C LYS A 36 6.23 -9.57 -14.01
N TYR A 37 7.04 -8.68 -13.43
CA TYR A 37 8.04 -9.09 -12.44
C TYR A 37 7.39 -9.69 -11.19
N TYR A 38 6.28 -9.10 -10.73
CA TYR A 38 5.49 -9.64 -9.64
C TYR A 38 4.92 -11.02 -10.01
N ASP A 39 4.33 -11.15 -11.19
CA ASP A 39 3.76 -12.41 -11.68
C ASP A 39 4.83 -13.51 -11.84
N HIS A 40 6.04 -13.16 -12.28
CA HIS A 40 7.17 -14.09 -12.32
C HIS A 40 7.56 -14.60 -10.92
N ALA A 41 7.60 -13.72 -9.92
CA ALA A 41 7.91 -14.12 -8.55
C ALA A 41 6.82 -15.04 -7.98
N ILE A 42 5.55 -14.70 -8.17
CA ILE A 42 4.41 -15.51 -7.75
C ILE A 42 4.40 -16.87 -8.48
N ALA A 43 4.65 -16.90 -9.79
CA ALA A 43 4.70 -18.13 -10.58
C ALA A 43 5.76 -19.11 -10.06
N ARG A 44 6.93 -18.61 -9.65
CA ARG A 44 8.01 -19.43 -9.09
C ARG A 44 7.63 -20.04 -7.75
N ILE A 45 6.99 -19.27 -6.87
CA ILE A 45 6.64 -19.75 -5.53
C ILE A 45 5.54 -20.82 -5.61
N PHE A 46 4.44 -20.51 -6.29
CA PHE A 46 3.25 -21.37 -6.26
C PHE A 46 3.24 -22.49 -7.31
N TRP A 47 3.94 -22.30 -8.43
CA TRP A 47 3.91 -23.25 -9.55
C TRP A 47 5.30 -23.71 -10.02
N GLN A 48 6.39 -23.25 -9.40
CA GLN A 48 7.76 -23.60 -9.79
C GLN A 48 8.04 -23.35 -11.29
N THR A 49 7.38 -22.36 -11.86
CA THR A 49 7.50 -21.98 -13.28
C THR A 49 7.83 -20.50 -13.40
N ASN A 50 8.25 -20.09 -14.59
CA ASN A 50 8.50 -18.68 -14.87
C ASN A 50 7.25 -17.92 -15.31
N VAL A 51 6.09 -18.56 -15.54
CA VAL A 51 4.90 -17.85 -16.04
C VAL A 51 3.68 -18.42 -15.34
N ILE A 52 2.72 -17.57 -15.00
CA ILE A 52 1.45 -18.00 -14.43
C ILE A 52 0.76 -18.97 -15.42
N PRO A 53 0.41 -20.19 -14.99
CA PRO A 53 -0.20 -21.18 -15.88
C PRO A 53 -1.50 -20.68 -16.52
N ALA A 54 -1.75 -21.10 -17.76
CA ALA A 54 -2.91 -20.63 -18.54
C ALA A 54 -4.25 -20.92 -17.85
N ASN A 55 -4.36 -22.05 -17.15
CA ASN A 55 -5.58 -22.48 -16.45
C ASN A 55 -5.93 -21.65 -15.20
N VAL A 56 -5.04 -20.77 -14.73
CA VAL A 56 -5.29 -19.87 -13.59
C VAL A 56 -5.19 -18.38 -13.96
N LYS A 57 -4.96 -18.07 -15.24
CA LYS A 57 -4.79 -16.68 -15.71
C LYS A 57 -6.01 -15.81 -15.43
N ASP A 58 -7.21 -16.32 -15.72
CA ASP A 58 -8.46 -15.59 -15.49
C ASP A 58 -8.72 -15.38 -14.00
N PHE A 59 -8.41 -16.39 -13.17
CA PHE A 59 -8.50 -16.27 -11.72
C PHE A 59 -7.52 -15.22 -11.18
N ARG A 60 -6.28 -15.18 -11.69
CA ARG A 60 -5.28 -14.18 -11.33
C ARG A 60 -5.73 -12.75 -11.67
N GLN A 61 -6.32 -12.56 -12.85
CA GLN A 61 -6.88 -11.28 -13.28
C GLN A 61 -8.09 -10.89 -12.43
N PHE A 62 -8.96 -11.86 -12.12
CA PHE A 62 -10.07 -11.65 -11.20
C PHE A 62 -9.56 -11.20 -9.84
N VAL A 63 -8.57 -11.86 -9.23
CA VAL A 63 -8.00 -11.46 -7.93
C VAL A 63 -7.36 -10.07 -7.98
N ALA A 64 -6.66 -9.73 -9.08
CA ALA A 64 -6.09 -8.40 -9.27
C ALA A 64 -7.15 -7.28 -9.22
N GLY A 65 -8.35 -7.52 -9.77
CA GLY A 65 -9.42 -6.53 -9.85
C GLY A 65 -9.80 -5.95 -8.47
N PRO A 66 -10.43 -6.74 -7.57
CA PRO A 66 -10.80 -6.29 -6.24
C PRO A 66 -9.60 -5.89 -5.38
N LEU A 67 -8.43 -6.54 -5.53
CA LEU A 67 -7.23 -6.16 -4.79
C LEU A 67 -6.76 -4.76 -5.18
N GLY A 68 -6.64 -4.48 -6.48
CA GLY A 68 -6.30 -3.16 -7.00
C GLY A 68 -7.35 -2.11 -6.66
N GLY A 69 -8.64 -2.46 -6.73
CA GLY A 69 -9.73 -1.59 -6.28
C GLY A 69 -9.67 -1.25 -4.79
N SER A 70 -9.33 -2.23 -3.95
CA SER A 70 -9.14 -2.03 -2.51
C SER A 70 -7.93 -1.14 -2.22
N ILE A 71 -6.81 -1.33 -2.93
CA ILE A 71 -5.64 -0.46 -2.86
C ILE A 71 -6.05 0.97 -3.25
N ALA A 72 -6.70 1.17 -4.40
CA ALA A 72 -7.14 2.47 -4.86
C ALA A 72 -8.04 3.17 -3.83
N CYS A 73 -9.04 2.46 -3.32
CA CYS A 73 -9.97 2.98 -2.31
C CYS A 73 -9.25 3.41 -1.03
N CYS A 74 -8.45 2.52 -0.42
CA CYS A 74 -7.75 2.79 0.83
C CYS A 74 -6.77 3.96 0.72
N TYR A 75 -6.04 4.07 -0.40
CA TYR A 75 -5.07 5.14 -0.59
C TYR A 75 -5.71 6.47 -1.01
N LEU A 76 -6.85 6.47 -1.71
CA LEU A 76 -7.65 7.68 -1.87
C LEU A 76 -8.14 8.17 -0.51
N LEU A 77 -8.71 7.29 0.30
CA LEU A 77 -9.14 7.64 1.67
C LEU A 77 -7.98 8.23 2.48
N LEU A 78 -6.80 7.61 2.43
CA LEU A 78 -5.60 8.12 3.08
C LEU A 78 -5.19 9.50 2.56
N ALA A 79 -5.29 9.75 1.25
CA ALA A 79 -5.02 11.07 0.68
C ALA A 79 -5.99 12.12 1.23
N TYR A 80 -7.29 11.83 1.26
CA TYR A 80 -8.28 12.73 1.87
C TYR A 80 -8.03 12.95 3.37
N MET A 81 -7.67 11.90 4.12
CA MET A 81 -7.28 12.04 5.51
C MET A 81 -6.03 12.92 5.68
N ALA A 82 -5.02 12.73 4.82
CA ALA A 82 -3.80 13.52 4.82
C ALA A 82 -4.07 15.01 4.52
N TRP A 83 -4.98 15.29 3.59
CA TRP A 83 -5.31 16.65 3.16
C TRP A 83 -6.18 17.40 4.16
N TYR A 84 -7.18 16.75 4.76
CA TYR A 84 -8.14 17.45 5.60
C TYR A 84 -7.80 17.32 7.10
N PRO A 85 -8.17 16.23 7.80
CA PRO A 85 -8.02 16.17 9.25
C PRO A 85 -6.56 16.05 9.71
N PHE A 86 -5.69 15.37 8.95
CA PHE A 86 -4.27 15.30 9.28
C PHE A 86 -3.60 16.68 9.15
N GLN A 87 -3.92 17.46 8.11
CA GLN A 87 -3.41 18.83 7.94
C GLN A 87 -3.87 19.75 9.09
N ARG A 88 -5.10 19.56 9.58
CA ARG A 88 -5.64 20.22 10.77
C ARG A 88 -5.07 19.71 12.09
N LYS A 89 -4.18 18.71 12.04
CA LYS A 89 -3.51 18.08 13.19
C LYS A 89 -4.49 17.39 14.13
N GLU A 90 -5.58 16.86 13.59
CA GLU A 90 -6.57 16.13 14.36
C GLU A 90 -6.01 14.76 14.77
N LYS A 91 -5.90 14.51 16.08
CA LYS A 91 -5.28 13.29 16.63
C LYS A 91 -5.95 12.00 16.16
N TRP A 92 -7.26 12.01 16.00
CA TRP A 92 -8.00 10.83 15.56
C TRP A 92 -7.55 10.40 14.15
N ALA A 93 -7.22 11.34 13.25
CA ALA A 93 -6.78 11.00 11.90
C ALA A 93 -5.41 10.32 11.94
N ARG A 94 -4.46 10.84 12.74
CA ARG A 94 -3.17 10.17 12.96
C ARG A 94 -3.37 8.76 13.52
N ASN A 95 -4.21 8.62 14.55
CA ASN A 95 -4.43 7.33 15.21
C ASN A 95 -5.13 6.32 14.27
N ALA A 96 -6.10 6.77 13.47
CA ALA A 96 -6.76 5.95 12.47
C ALA A 96 -5.78 5.44 11.41
N ILE A 97 -4.85 6.29 10.94
CA ILE A 97 -3.80 5.87 10.00
C ILE A 97 -2.92 4.80 10.64
N ILE A 98 -2.45 5.01 11.88
CA ILE A 98 -1.62 4.03 12.60
C ILE A 98 -2.35 2.70 12.73
N VAL A 99 -3.56 2.71 13.31
CA VAL A 99 -4.30 1.48 13.61
C VAL A 99 -4.65 0.71 12.33
N ALA A 100 -5.26 1.37 11.34
CA ALA A 100 -5.66 0.72 10.10
C ALA A 100 -4.45 0.14 9.35
N PHE A 101 -3.35 0.89 9.31
CA PHE A 101 -2.14 0.43 8.65
C PHE A 101 -1.44 -0.70 9.39
N THR A 102 -1.35 -0.64 10.72
CA THR A 102 -0.77 -1.70 11.54
C THR A 102 -1.55 -3.01 11.38
N VAL A 103 -2.89 -2.94 11.42
CA VAL A 103 -3.74 -4.12 11.21
C VAL A 103 -3.51 -4.72 9.82
N TRP A 104 -3.55 -3.91 8.77
CA TRP A 104 -3.28 -4.37 7.41
C TRP A 104 -1.89 -5.00 7.29
N CYS A 105 -0.85 -4.34 7.79
CA CYS A 105 0.53 -4.81 7.67
C CYS A 105 0.76 -6.14 8.40
N ILE A 106 0.14 -6.34 9.58
CA ILE A 106 0.23 -7.60 10.33
C ILE A 106 -0.46 -8.73 9.56
N ILE A 107 -1.70 -8.50 9.12
CA ILE A 107 -2.48 -9.54 8.42
C ILE A 107 -1.79 -9.91 7.10
N ASP A 108 -1.39 -8.92 6.30
CA ASP A 108 -0.73 -9.16 5.02
C ASP A 108 0.61 -9.90 5.21
N SER A 109 1.43 -9.46 6.18
CA SER A 109 2.72 -10.10 6.46
C SER A 109 2.57 -11.54 6.96
N TYR A 110 1.55 -11.79 7.81
CA TYR A 110 1.25 -13.14 8.30
C TYR A 110 0.89 -14.08 7.14
N ILE A 111 0.01 -13.65 6.24
CA ILE A 111 -0.38 -14.45 5.07
C ILE A 111 0.82 -14.66 4.15
N CYS A 112 1.61 -13.62 3.86
CA CYS A 112 2.81 -13.76 3.04
C CYS A 112 3.83 -14.73 3.65
N PHE A 113 3.97 -14.74 4.97
CA PHE A 113 4.85 -15.69 5.65
C PHE A 113 4.37 -17.14 5.49
N MET A 114 3.06 -17.38 5.67
CA MET A 114 2.46 -18.72 5.55
C MET A 114 2.59 -19.32 4.14
N PHE A 115 2.61 -18.48 3.10
CA PHE A 115 2.74 -18.90 1.70
C PHE A 115 4.13 -18.64 1.11
N GLU A 116 5.13 -18.36 1.95
CA GLU A 116 6.53 -18.11 1.55
C GLU A 116 6.74 -16.95 0.54
N VAL A 117 5.80 -16.00 0.51
CA VAL A 117 5.84 -14.81 -0.35
C VAL A 117 6.65 -13.68 0.31
N TYR A 118 7.89 -13.99 0.69
CA TYR A 118 8.72 -13.09 1.50
C TYR A 118 9.04 -11.75 0.83
N PHE A 119 9.15 -11.72 -0.50
CA PHE A 119 9.41 -10.47 -1.21
C PHE A 119 8.30 -9.43 -0.99
N GLN A 120 7.05 -9.85 -0.78
CA GLN A 120 5.94 -8.95 -0.48
C GLN A 120 6.11 -8.30 0.90
N ILE A 121 6.61 -9.06 1.88
CA ILE A 121 6.95 -8.53 3.21
C ILE A 121 8.09 -7.50 3.10
N TYR A 122 9.20 -7.88 2.48
CA TYR A 122 10.42 -7.06 2.49
C TYR A 122 10.38 -5.87 1.53
N VAL A 123 9.62 -5.97 0.44
CA VAL A 123 9.52 -4.90 -0.57
C VAL A 123 8.23 -4.12 -0.36
N ILE A 124 7.08 -4.76 -0.50
CA ILE A 124 5.79 -4.05 -0.53
C ILE A 124 5.42 -3.52 0.86
N ASN A 125 5.51 -4.36 1.89
CA ASN A 125 5.12 -3.95 3.25
C ASN A 125 6.15 -2.99 3.83
N ALA A 126 7.44 -3.27 3.72
CA ALA A 126 8.48 -2.36 4.22
C ALA A 126 8.41 -0.97 3.55
N LEU A 127 8.25 -0.89 2.23
CA LEU A 127 8.07 0.40 1.53
C LEU A 127 6.78 1.10 1.98
N SER A 128 5.69 0.36 2.16
CA SER A 128 4.43 0.90 2.67
C SER A 128 4.55 1.42 4.10
N VAL A 129 5.36 0.77 4.94
CA VAL A 129 5.68 1.21 6.31
C VAL A 129 6.45 2.51 6.25
N LEU A 130 7.53 2.59 5.47
CA LEU A 130 8.30 3.81 5.33
C LEU A 130 7.44 4.99 4.83
N GLN A 131 6.55 4.74 3.87
CA GLN A 131 5.67 5.75 3.31
C GLN A 131 4.75 6.41 4.35
N LYS A 132 4.29 5.66 5.38
CA LYS A 132 3.34 6.16 6.39
C LYS A 132 4.01 6.50 7.73
N ALA A 133 4.93 5.65 8.17
CA ALA A 133 5.62 5.79 9.45
C ALA A 133 6.49 7.05 9.46
N LEU A 134 7.19 7.37 8.37
CA LEU A 134 8.04 8.57 8.34
C LEU A 134 7.22 9.86 8.55
N PRO A 135 6.13 10.13 7.81
CA PRO A 135 5.25 11.26 8.11
C PRO A 135 4.78 11.27 9.56
N ILE A 136 4.35 10.14 10.11
CA ILE A 136 3.83 10.06 11.49
C ILE A 136 4.91 10.39 12.52
N ILE A 137 6.11 9.81 12.38
CA ILE A 137 7.23 10.02 13.31
C ILE A 137 7.64 11.49 13.31
N PHE A 138 7.86 12.07 12.13
CA PHE A 138 8.34 13.45 12.03
C PHE A 138 7.27 14.50 12.33
N THR A 139 5.99 14.15 12.25
CA THR A 139 4.88 15.04 12.61
C THR A 139 4.32 14.78 14.00
N TRP A 140 4.80 13.77 14.73
CA TRP A 140 4.23 13.30 16.00
C TRP A 140 3.94 14.44 16.99
N LYS A 141 4.93 15.32 17.19
CA LYS A 141 4.86 16.46 18.13
C LYS A 141 3.93 17.60 17.68
N ALA A 142 3.47 17.59 16.43
CA ALA A 142 2.55 18.60 15.90
C ALA A 142 1.09 18.34 16.30
N PHE A 143 0.74 17.10 16.65
CA PHE A 143 -0.59 16.70 17.11
C PHE A 143 -0.71 16.86 18.63
N LYS A 144 -0.73 18.10 19.11
CA LYS A 144 -1.00 18.42 20.53
C LYS A 144 -2.50 18.63 20.75
N ASP A 145 -2.97 18.35 21.97
CA ASP A 145 -4.31 18.78 22.39
C ASP A 145 -4.34 20.31 22.51
#